data_AF-A0A7I4BUZ8-F1
#
_entry.id   AF-A0A7I4BUZ8-F1
#
_cell.length_a   1.000
_cell.length_b   1.000
_cell.length_c   1.000
_cell.angle_alpha   90.00
_cell.angle_beta   90.00
_cell.angle_gamma   90.00
#
_symmetry.space_group_name_H-M   'P 1'
#
loop_
_entity.id
_entity.type
_entity.pdbx_description
1 polymer ?
#
loop_
_entity_poly.entity_id
_entity_poly.type
_entity_poly.pdbx_seq_one_letter_code
_entity_poly.pdbx_strand_id
1 'polypeptide(L)'
;VEPQNVEAHVGKGICLQVQNLPRPAFESFRKALQLDAQNACALTHCGILYKEEGHLLEAAEAYRKALMADPTYKAASENLAVVLTDLGTSLKLSGHVQEGLAKYYDALKADSRYAPAYYNLGVVYSEMMQYDMALSCYEKAAANRPMYAEAYCNMGVIYKNRGDLDAAISCYERCLAVSPNFEIAKNNMAIALTDLGTKVKIEGDIHQGVACYKKALLYNWHYADAMYNLGVAYGELLKFDMVICIFHRISFNTVVFADLHTSVQSSVW
;
A
#
# COMPACT_ATOMS: atom_id res chain seq x y z
N VAL A 1 -34.18 41.27 2.70
CA VAL A 1 -33.84 40.46 3.89
C VAL A 1 -32.90 39.38 3.41
N GLU A 2 -31.61 39.41 3.78
CA GLU A 2 -30.73 38.30 3.43
C GLU A 2 -31.31 37.02 4.06
N PRO A 3 -31.36 35.89 3.33
CA PRO A 3 -31.83 34.64 3.90
C PRO A 3 -30.87 34.26 5.05
N GLN A 4 -31.36 34.35 6.28
CA GLN A 4 -30.64 33.95 7.50
C GLN A 4 -30.65 32.42 7.72
N ASN A 5 -30.97 31.65 6.68
CA ASN A 5 -31.05 30.20 6.78
C ASN A 5 -29.66 29.60 6.55
N VAL A 6 -29.06 29.08 7.64
CA VAL A 6 -27.75 28.40 7.65
C VAL A 6 -27.73 27.24 6.66
N GLU A 7 -28.76 26.38 6.69
CA GLU A 7 -28.87 25.17 5.87
C GLU A 7 -28.93 25.50 4.37
N ALA A 8 -29.56 26.62 4.00
CA ALA A 8 -29.60 27.09 2.62
C ALA A 8 -28.21 27.50 2.11
N HIS A 9 -27.40 28.18 2.94
CA HIS A 9 -26.02 28.54 2.58
C HIS A 9 -25.12 27.30 2.50
N VAL A 10 -25.28 26.35 3.43
CA VAL A 10 -24.57 25.06 3.40
C VAL A 10 -24.92 24.28 2.14
N GLY A 11 -26.21 24.07 1.86
CA GLY A 11 -26.67 23.35 0.68
C GLY A 11 -26.18 23.99 -0.62
N LYS A 12 -26.24 25.33 -0.72
CA LYS A 12 -25.68 26.07 -1.85
C LYS A 12 -24.17 25.83 -1.99
N GLY A 13 -23.42 25.89 -0.89
CA GLY A 13 -21.98 25.65 -0.88
C GLY A 13 -21.63 24.25 -1.40
N ILE A 14 -22.37 23.23 -0.97
CA ILE A 14 -22.18 21.84 -1.44
C ILE A 14 -22.43 21.72 -2.94
N CYS A 15 -23.52 22.31 -3.45
CA CYS A 15 -23.81 22.30 -4.88
C CYS A 15 -22.71 22.99 -5.71
N LEU A 16 -22.16 24.10 -5.21
CA LEU A 16 -21.07 24.82 -5.88
C LEU A 16 -19.77 24.01 -5.85
N GLN A 17 -19.50 23.30 -4.76
CA GLN A 17 -18.34 22.40 -4.66
C GLN A 17 -18.44 21.26 -5.69
N VAL A 18 -19.61 20.63 -5.84
CA VAL A 18 -19.85 19.60 -6.86
C VAL A 18 -19.67 20.12 -8.29
N GLN A 19 -19.96 21.41 -8.52
CA GLN A 19 -19.71 22.08 -9.81
C GLN A 19 -18.24 22.50 -10.02
N ASN A 20 -17.34 22.12 -9.11
CA ASN A 20 -15.94 22.51 -9.12
C ASN A 20 -15.73 24.04 -9.08
N LEU A 21 -16.57 24.73 -8.30
CA LEU A 21 -16.48 26.17 -8.05
C LEU A 21 -16.06 26.42 -6.58
N PRO A 22 -14.77 26.22 -6.23
CA PRO A 22 -14.31 26.21 -4.83
C PRO A 22 -14.44 27.58 -4.15
N ARG A 23 -14.13 28.69 -4.84
CA ARG A 23 -14.22 30.04 -4.27
C ARG A 23 -15.67 30.43 -3.89
N PRO A 24 -16.67 30.33 -4.80
CA PRO A 24 -18.06 30.56 -4.42
C PRO A 24 -18.60 29.60 -3.36
N ALA A 25 -18.16 28.34 -3.36
CA ALA A 25 -18.51 27.37 -2.34
C ALA A 25 -18.01 27.82 -0.95
N PHE A 26 -16.73 28.20 -0.87
CA PHE A 26 -16.10 28.70 0.35
C PHE A 26 -16.83 29.94 0.91
N GLU A 27 -17.20 30.90 0.05
CA GLU A 27 -17.98 32.07 0.45
C GLU A 27 -19.36 31.70 1.02
N SER A 28 -20.01 30.68 0.44
CA SER A 28 -21.31 30.20 0.92
C SER A 28 -21.17 29.53 2.30
N PHE A 29 -20.15 28.70 2.50
CA PHE A 29 -19.86 28.12 3.82
C PHE A 29 -19.47 29.18 4.84
N ARG A 30 -18.68 30.19 4.45
CA ARG A 30 -18.33 31.31 5.33
C ARG A 30 -19.55 32.09 5.79
N LYS A 31 -20.54 32.32 4.91
CA LYS A 31 -21.83 32.93 5.29
C LYS A 31 -22.60 32.06 6.27
N ALA A 32 -22.63 30.73 6.05
CA ALA A 32 -23.23 29.81 7.01
C ALA A 32 -22.55 29.91 8.39
N LEU A 33 -21.21 29.98 8.43
CA LEU A 33 -20.42 30.09 9.67
C LEU A 33 -20.53 31.45 10.37
N GLN A 34 -20.90 32.51 9.64
CA GLN A 34 -21.22 33.81 10.26
C GLN A 34 -22.55 33.77 11.00
N LEU A 35 -23.50 32.97 10.52
CA LEU A 35 -24.82 32.79 11.14
C LEU A 35 -24.78 31.76 12.27
N ASP A 36 -24.02 30.69 12.08
CA ASP A 36 -23.77 29.62 13.06
C ASP A 36 -22.31 29.17 13.00
N ALA A 37 -21.49 29.71 13.90
CA ALA A 37 -20.07 29.43 13.96
C ALA A 37 -19.73 27.97 14.34
N GLN A 38 -20.69 27.22 14.88
CA GLN A 38 -20.52 25.83 15.29
C GLN A 38 -21.16 24.85 14.29
N ASN A 39 -21.51 25.30 13.09
CA ASN A 39 -22.07 24.40 12.09
C ASN A 39 -21.03 23.36 11.61
N ALA A 40 -21.11 22.14 12.14
CA ALA A 40 -20.16 21.06 11.87
C ALA A 40 -20.08 20.71 10.37
N CYS A 41 -21.20 20.78 9.65
CA CYS A 41 -21.26 20.52 8.22
C CYS A 41 -20.47 21.57 7.43
N ALA A 42 -20.73 22.86 7.65
CA ALA A 42 -20.01 23.94 7.00
C ALA A 42 -18.50 23.92 7.31
N LEU A 43 -18.12 23.69 8.58
CA LEU A 43 -16.72 23.56 9.00
C LEU A 43 -16.02 22.40 8.27
N THR A 44 -16.69 21.25 8.15
CA THR A 44 -16.17 20.09 7.44
C THR A 44 -15.96 20.39 5.96
N HIS A 45 -16.93 21.02 5.29
CA HIS A 45 -16.78 21.38 3.88
C HIS A 45 -15.69 22.44 3.64
N CYS A 46 -15.52 23.42 4.54
CA CYS A 46 -14.36 24.31 4.51
C CYS A 46 -13.05 23.52 4.62
N GLY A 47 -12.98 22.52 5.52
CA GLY A 47 -11.81 21.64 5.65
C GLY A 47 -11.52 20.84 4.38
N ILE A 48 -12.54 20.40 3.65
CA ILE A 48 -12.37 19.68 2.38
C ILE A 48 -11.77 20.61 1.33
N LEU A 49 -12.28 21.84 1.21
CA LEU A 49 -11.74 22.84 0.28
C LEU A 49 -10.28 23.20 0.61
N TYR A 50 -9.94 23.40 1.88
CA TYR A 50 -8.56 23.63 2.28
C TYR A 50 -7.64 22.47 1.90
N LYS A 51 -8.10 21.22 2.09
CA LYS A 51 -7.33 20.03 1.68
C LYS A 51 -7.12 19.99 0.16
N GLU A 52 -8.15 20.28 -0.63
CA GLU A 52 -8.08 20.33 -2.10
C GLU A 52 -7.06 21.37 -2.59
N GLU A 53 -6.91 22.48 -1.87
CA GLU A 53 -5.92 23.54 -2.14
C GLU A 53 -4.52 23.23 -1.56
N GLY A 54 -4.36 22.12 -0.83
CA GLY A 54 -3.08 21.71 -0.21
C GLY A 54 -2.81 22.32 1.17
N HIS A 55 -3.75 23.10 1.72
CA HIS A 55 -3.69 23.72 3.04
C HIS A 55 -4.07 22.71 4.15
N LEU A 56 -3.20 21.71 4.36
CA LEU A 56 -3.47 20.58 5.25
C LEU A 56 -3.61 20.97 6.73
N LEU A 57 -2.89 22.00 7.20
CA LEU A 57 -2.97 22.44 8.60
C LEU A 57 -4.31 23.12 8.89
N GLU A 58 -4.73 24.00 8.00
CA GLU A 58 -6.02 24.70 8.04
C GLU A 58 -7.18 23.71 7.90
N ALA A 59 -7.05 22.71 7.02
CA ALA A 59 -8.00 21.62 6.91
C ALA A 59 -8.16 20.86 8.22
N ALA A 60 -7.05 20.45 8.86
CA ALA A 60 -7.08 19.75 10.13
C ALA A 60 -7.71 20.59 11.26
N GLU A 61 -7.45 21.90 11.28
CA GLU A 61 -8.07 22.82 12.24
C GLU A 61 -9.58 22.94 12.02
N ALA A 62 -10.04 23.04 10.77
CA ALA A 62 -11.45 23.09 10.44
C ALA A 62 -12.21 21.83 10.89
N TYR A 63 -11.64 20.64 10.64
CA TYR A 63 -12.24 19.39 11.12
C TYR A 63 -12.25 19.27 12.64
N ARG A 64 -11.20 19.74 13.33
CA ARG A 64 -11.19 19.78 14.80
C ARG A 64 -12.28 20.69 15.34
N LYS A 65 -12.48 21.87 14.74
CA LYS A 65 -13.60 22.76 15.10
C LYS A 65 -14.94 22.08 14.88
N ALA A 66 -15.11 21.35 13.78
CA ALA A 66 -16.32 20.58 13.51
C ALA A 66 -16.58 19.52 14.60
N LEU A 67 -15.54 18.79 15.02
CA LEU A 67 -15.64 17.77 16.08
C LEU A 67 -15.79 18.38 17.48
N MET A 68 -15.35 19.62 17.71
CA MET A 68 -15.65 20.35 18.95
C MET A 68 -17.12 20.74 19.03
N ALA A 69 -17.74 21.06 17.89
CA ALA A 69 -19.16 21.39 17.82
C ALA A 69 -20.05 20.14 17.88
N ASP A 70 -19.68 19.09 17.15
CA ASP A 70 -20.34 17.79 17.19
C ASP A 70 -19.29 16.66 17.20
N PRO A 71 -18.96 16.10 18.38
CA PRO A 71 -18.01 15.00 18.51
C PRO A 71 -18.41 13.72 17.79
N THR A 72 -19.69 13.58 17.42
CA THR A 72 -20.22 12.40 16.72
C THR A 72 -20.24 12.58 15.19
N TYR A 73 -19.80 13.74 14.69
CA TYR A 73 -19.82 14.06 13.26
C TYR A 73 -18.79 13.24 12.48
N LYS A 74 -19.22 12.06 12.04
CA LYS A 74 -18.38 11.04 11.41
C LYS A 74 -17.54 11.56 10.24
N ALA A 75 -18.14 12.39 9.37
CA ALA A 75 -17.45 12.92 8.19
C ALA A 75 -16.26 13.81 8.57
N ALA A 76 -16.32 14.59 9.67
CA ALA A 76 -15.17 15.35 10.13
C ALA A 76 -14.07 14.43 10.68
N SER A 77 -14.46 13.40 11.45
CA SER A 77 -13.53 12.43 12.02
C SER A 77 -12.74 11.67 10.95
N GLU A 78 -13.45 11.17 9.93
CA GLU A 78 -12.86 10.46 8.80
C GLU A 78 -11.91 11.36 7.99
N ASN A 79 -12.35 12.58 7.65
CA ASN A 79 -11.51 13.50 6.91
C ASN A 79 -10.31 14.01 7.72
N LEU A 80 -10.46 14.18 9.04
CA LEU A 80 -9.35 14.53 9.93
C LEU A 80 -8.29 13.43 9.95
N ALA A 81 -8.69 12.16 10.04
CA ALA A 81 -7.76 11.03 10.01
C ALA A 81 -6.96 10.98 8.69
N VAL A 82 -7.63 11.26 7.56
CA VAL A 82 -6.97 11.37 6.25
C VAL A 82 -5.92 12.47 6.26
N VAL A 83 -6.30 13.70 6.61
CA VAL A 83 -5.38 14.86 6.57
C VAL A 83 -4.22 14.72 7.55
N LEU A 84 -4.46 14.17 8.75
CA LEU A 84 -3.38 13.88 9.69
C LEU A 84 -2.40 12.84 9.14
N THR A 85 -2.89 11.87 8.37
CA THR A 85 -2.02 10.89 7.71
C THR A 85 -1.22 11.51 6.56
N ASP A 86 -1.83 12.41 5.79
CA ASP A 86 -1.14 13.15 4.72
C ASP A 86 -0.03 14.06 5.31
N LEU A 87 -0.34 14.78 6.39
CA LEU A 87 0.64 15.57 7.17
C LEU A 87 1.76 14.69 7.71
N GLY A 88 1.42 13.53 8.30
CA GLY A 88 2.40 12.60 8.85
C GLY A 88 3.36 12.10 7.78
N THR A 89 2.84 11.82 6.58
CA THR A 89 3.62 11.37 5.43
C THR A 89 4.52 12.48 4.91
N SER A 90 4.02 13.71 4.80
CA SER A 90 4.83 14.87 4.42
C SER A 90 5.99 15.08 5.40
N LEU A 91 5.74 15.07 6.72
CA LEU A 91 6.76 15.21 7.75
C LEU A 91 7.81 14.10 7.70
N LYS A 92 7.38 12.84 7.53
CA LYS A 92 8.27 11.70 7.35
C LYS A 92 9.20 11.91 6.15
N LEU A 93 8.67 12.30 4.99
CA LEU A 93 9.45 12.55 3.78
C LEU A 93 10.43 13.72 3.94
N SER A 94 10.10 14.71 4.77
CA SER A 94 10.98 15.82 5.14
C SER A 94 11.98 15.47 6.26
N GLY A 95 12.10 14.20 6.65
CA GLY A 95 13.04 13.73 7.68
C GLY A 95 12.55 13.91 9.13
N HIS A 96 11.39 14.53 9.36
CA HIS A 96 10.82 14.74 10.70
C HIS A 96 10.01 13.51 11.14
N VAL A 97 10.68 12.35 11.21
CA VAL A 97 10.02 11.04 11.39
C VAL A 97 9.21 10.95 12.67
N GLN A 98 9.71 11.51 13.79
CA GLN A 98 8.99 11.48 15.08
C GLN A 98 7.71 12.32 15.06
N GLU A 99 7.73 13.47 14.38
CA GLU A 99 6.53 14.28 14.20
C GLU A 99 5.54 13.58 13.27
N GLY A 100 6.03 12.92 12.21
CA GLY A 100 5.22 12.08 11.33
C GLY A 100 4.50 10.96 12.07
N LEU A 101 5.21 10.24 12.93
CA LEU A 101 4.64 9.22 13.82
C LEU A 101 3.54 9.78 14.71
N ALA A 102 3.78 10.94 15.34
CA ALA A 102 2.79 11.59 16.18
C ALA A 102 1.50 11.90 15.40
N LYS A 103 1.60 12.34 14.14
CA LYS A 103 0.42 12.59 13.30
C LYS A 103 -0.33 11.32 12.92
N TYR A 104 0.35 10.20 12.66
CA TYR A 104 -0.33 8.93 12.44
C TYR A 104 -1.11 8.45 13.69
N TYR A 105 -0.55 8.66 14.89
CA TYR A 105 -1.29 8.39 16.13
C TYR A 105 -2.48 9.33 16.32
N ASP A 106 -2.33 10.62 16.01
CA ASP A 106 -3.45 11.56 16.06
C ASP A 106 -4.54 11.17 15.05
N ALA A 107 -4.18 10.65 13.87
CA ALA A 107 -5.15 10.11 12.91
C ALA A 107 -5.95 8.95 13.50
N LEU A 108 -5.29 8.04 14.24
CA LEU A 108 -5.96 6.92 14.92
C LEU A 108 -6.79 7.36 16.13
N LYS A 109 -6.50 8.51 16.75
CA LYS A 109 -7.40 9.10 17.76
C LYS A 109 -8.67 9.65 17.12
N ALA A 110 -8.57 10.18 15.90
CA ALA A 110 -9.73 10.67 15.14
C ALA A 110 -10.56 9.51 14.55
N ASP A 111 -9.91 8.48 13.99
CA ASP A 111 -10.56 7.26 13.55
C ASP A 111 -9.69 6.04 13.88
N SER A 112 -10.08 5.34 14.95
CA SER A 112 -9.39 4.14 15.45
C SER A 112 -9.31 2.98 14.47
N ARG A 113 -10.10 3.00 13.39
CA ARG A 113 -10.12 1.95 12.36
C ARG A 113 -9.49 2.39 11.04
N TYR A 114 -8.83 3.55 11.02
CA TYR A 114 -8.26 4.10 9.79
C TYR A 114 -7.03 3.31 9.32
N ALA A 115 -7.26 2.36 8.41
CA ALA A 115 -6.23 1.44 7.90
C ALA A 115 -4.96 2.12 7.32
N PRO A 116 -5.05 3.24 6.57
CA PRO A 116 -3.84 3.90 6.03
C PRO A 116 -2.90 4.43 7.12
N ALA A 117 -3.41 4.88 8.28
CA ALA A 117 -2.55 5.30 9.40
C ALA A 117 -1.81 4.11 10.01
N TYR A 118 -2.49 2.97 10.22
CA TYR A 118 -1.83 1.74 10.64
C TYR A 118 -0.77 1.27 9.64
N TYR A 119 -1.07 1.30 8.34
CA TYR A 119 -0.10 0.93 7.33
C TYR A 119 1.15 1.82 7.38
N ASN A 120 0.97 3.14 7.43
CA ASN A 120 2.10 4.07 7.46
C ASN A 120 2.93 3.96 8.75
N LEU A 121 2.30 3.69 9.90
CA LEU A 121 3.02 3.31 11.12
C LEU A 121 3.86 2.04 10.88
N GLY A 122 3.28 1.03 10.22
CA GLY A 122 3.98 -0.21 9.87
C GLY A 122 5.20 0.04 8.98
N VAL A 123 5.08 0.94 8.00
CA VAL A 123 6.18 1.35 7.12
C VAL A 123 7.31 1.98 7.95
N VAL A 124 7.00 2.94 8.81
CA VAL A 124 8.01 3.59 9.65
C VAL A 124 8.69 2.59 10.59
N TYR A 125 7.94 1.70 11.24
CA TYR A 125 8.52 0.67 12.10
C TYR A 125 9.40 -0.32 11.33
N SER A 126 9.01 -0.67 10.10
CA SER A 126 9.82 -1.52 9.23
C SER A 126 11.14 -0.86 8.85
N GLU A 127 11.13 0.44 8.55
CA GLU A 127 12.35 1.22 8.26
C GLU A 127 13.25 1.33 9.50
N MET A 128 12.68 1.34 10.70
CA MET A 128 13.41 1.28 11.98
C MET A 128 13.85 -0.14 12.38
N MET A 129 13.62 -1.15 11.53
CA MET A 129 13.87 -2.57 11.81
C MET A 129 13.10 -3.13 13.03
N GLN A 130 12.04 -2.45 13.47
CA GLN A 130 11.14 -2.89 14.54
C GLN A 130 10.03 -3.78 13.96
N TYR A 131 10.44 -4.96 13.47
CA TYR A 131 9.58 -5.82 12.66
C TYR A 131 8.31 -6.32 13.36
N ASP A 132 8.33 -6.60 14.67
CA ASP A 132 7.12 -7.04 15.39
C ASP A 132 6.07 -5.92 15.47
N MET A 133 6.52 -4.68 15.70
CA MET A 133 5.64 -3.51 15.68
C MET A 133 5.09 -3.26 14.28
N ALA A 134 5.93 -3.43 13.25
CA ALA A 134 5.52 -3.30 11.86
C ALA A 134 4.44 -4.32 11.48
N LEU A 135 4.65 -5.61 11.81
CA LEU A 135 3.68 -6.68 11.58
C LEU A 135 2.36 -6.39 12.29
N SER A 136 2.38 -6.02 13.57
CA SER A 136 1.17 -5.66 14.31
C SER A 136 0.39 -4.51 13.65
N CYS A 137 1.10 -3.51 13.12
CA CYS A 137 0.49 -2.40 12.40
C CYS A 137 -0.12 -2.85 11.06
N TYR A 138 0.60 -3.64 10.26
CA TYR A 138 0.08 -4.15 8.99
C TYR A 138 -1.12 -5.09 9.19
N GLU A 139 -1.11 -5.93 10.23
CA GLU A 139 -2.24 -6.78 10.61
C GLU A 139 -3.46 -5.96 10.96
N LYS A 140 -3.30 -4.88 11.74
CA LYS A 140 -4.40 -3.94 12.03
C LYS A 140 -4.90 -3.23 10.78
N ALA A 141 -4.02 -2.84 9.86
CA ALA A 141 -4.42 -2.25 8.58
C ALA A 141 -5.25 -3.25 7.77
N ALA A 142 -4.79 -4.50 7.64
CA ALA A 142 -5.49 -5.56 6.92
C ALA A 142 -6.81 -5.97 7.59
N ALA A 143 -6.87 -5.98 8.92
CA ALA A 143 -8.11 -6.29 9.66
C ALA A 143 -9.19 -5.23 9.44
N ASN A 144 -8.81 -3.95 9.42
CA ASN A 144 -9.75 -2.86 9.18
C ASN A 144 -10.08 -2.66 7.69
N ARG A 145 -9.16 -3.03 6.79
CA ARG A 145 -9.35 -3.03 5.34
C ARG A 145 -8.79 -4.32 4.72
N PRO A 146 -9.60 -5.39 4.61
CA PRO A 146 -9.14 -6.68 4.09
C PRO A 146 -8.61 -6.65 2.65
N MET A 147 -8.96 -5.62 1.87
CA MET A 147 -8.49 -5.40 0.49
C MET A 147 -7.24 -4.51 0.41
N TYR A 148 -6.43 -4.42 1.48
CA TYR A 148 -5.22 -3.59 1.50
C TYR A 148 -3.99 -4.41 1.10
N ALA A 149 -3.78 -4.57 -0.21
CA ALA A 149 -2.79 -5.49 -0.78
C ALA A 149 -1.35 -5.19 -0.32
N GLU A 150 -1.01 -3.90 -0.19
CA GLU A 150 0.30 -3.41 0.23
C GLU A 150 0.68 -3.88 1.64
N ALA A 151 -0.28 -3.96 2.57
CA ALA A 151 -0.03 -4.48 3.92
C ALA A 151 0.39 -5.95 3.87
N TYR A 152 -0.32 -6.80 3.11
CA TYR A 152 0.06 -8.21 2.97
C TYR A 152 1.43 -8.36 2.29
N CYS A 153 1.73 -7.57 1.25
CA CYS A 153 3.04 -7.61 0.61
C CYS A 153 4.16 -7.27 1.61
N ASN A 154 4.00 -6.21 2.40
CA ASN A 154 5.03 -5.81 3.38
C ASN A 154 5.17 -6.80 4.53
N MET A 155 4.07 -7.41 5.01
CA MET A 155 4.13 -8.53 5.95
C MET A 155 4.94 -9.69 5.38
N GLY A 156 4.68 -10.06 4.12
CA GLY A 156 5.40 -11.15 3.45
C GLY A 156 6.89 -10.88 3.35
N VAL A 157 7.30 -9.63 3.06
CA VAL A 157 8.71 -9.22 3.05
C VAL A 157 9.36 -9.42 4.41
N ILE A 158 8.67 -9.05 5.50
CA ILE A 158 9.19 -9.24 6.86
C ILE A 158 9.35 -10.72 7.20
N TYR A 159 8.32 -11.55 6.93
CA TYR A 159 8.40 -12.99 7.19
C TYR A 159 9.52 -13.67 6.39
N LYS A 160 9.67 -13.29 5.12
CA LYS A 160 10.76 -13.79 4.26
C LYS A 160 12.13 -13.41 4.82
N ASN A 161 12.31 -12.18 5.28
CA ASN A 161 13.56 -11.74 5.92
C ASN A 161 13.85 -12.46 7.25
N ARG A 162 12.83 -12.98 7.93
CA ARG A 162 12.96 -13.84 9.12
C ARG A 162 13.20 -15.31 8.79
N GLY A 163 13.17 -15.69 7.50
CA GLY A 163 13.28 -17.08 7.04
C GLY A 163 11.99 -17.89 7.18
N ASP A 164 10.88 -17.26 7.57
CA ASP A 164 9.55 -17.90 7.60
C ASP A 164 8.92 -17.82 6.21
N LEU A 165 9.35 -18.74 5.35
CA LEU A 165 8.95 -18.78 3.94
C LEU A 165 7.47 -19.14 3.77
N ASP A 166 6.92 -19.99 4.63
CA ASP A 166 5.52 -20.40 4.57
C ASP A 166 4.58 -19.24 4.89
N ALA A 167 4.89 -18.47 5.94
CA ALA A 167 4.15 -17.25 6.27
C ALA A 167 4.30 -16.18 5.18
N ALA A 168 5.49 -16.03 4.61
CA ALA A 168 5.74 -15.09 3.51
C ALA A 168 4.89 -15.43 2.27
N ILE A 169 4.91 -16.69 1.84
CA ILE A 169 4.11 -17.21 0.72
C ILE A 169 2.63 -16.96 0.98
N SER A 170 2.14 -17.29 2.17
CA SER A 170 0.73 -17.07 2.55
C SER A 170 0.34 -15.58 2.45
N CYS A 171 1.23 -14.67 2.85
CA CYS A 171 1.01 -13.23 2.73
C CYS A 171 0.98 -12.78 1.25
N TYR A 172 1.91 -13.26 0.42
CA TYR A 172 1.93 -12.92 -1.00
C TYR A 172 0.72 -13.49 -1.75
N GLU A 173 0.25 -14.69 -1.41
CA GLU A 173 -0.98 -15.27 -1.96
C GLU A 173 -2.20 -14.39 -1.62
N ARG A 174 -2.31 -13.90 -0.38
CA ARG A 174 -3.37 -12.92 -0.02
C ARG A 174 -3.22 -11.61 -0.79
N CYS A 175 -2.01 -11.08 -0.92
CA CYS A 175 -1.74 -9.87 -1.70
C CYS A 175 -2.21 -10.02 -3.15
N LEU A 176 -1.85 -11.13 -3.80
CA LEU A 176 -2.18 -11.41 -5.20
C LEU A 176 -3.65 -11.81 -5.40
N ALA A 177 -4.32 -12.34 -4.38
CA ALA A 177 -5.77 -12.53 -4.42
C ALA A 177 -6.53 -11.19 -4.42
N VAL A 178 -6.01 -10.18 -3.71
CA VAL A 178 -6.59 -8.83 -3.69
C VAL A 178 -6.20 -8.03 -4.95
N SER A 179 -4.94 -8.12 -5.37
CA SER A 179 -4.40 -7.41 -6.53
C SER A 179 -3.56 -8.37 -7.39
N PRO A 180 -4.17 -9.07 -8.37
CA PRO A 180 -3.46 -10.05 -9.20
C PRO A 180 -2.31 -9.48 -10.03
N ASN A 181 -2.27 -8.16 -10.26
CA ASN A 181 -1.25 -7.48 -11.04
C ASN A 181 -0.20 -6.77 -10.16
N PHE A 182 -0.10 -7.15 -8.87
CA PHE A 182 0.91 -6.59 -7.97
C PHE A 182 2.30 -7.18 -8.28
N GLU A 183 3.01 -6.57 -9.22
CA GLU A 183 4.29 -7.08 -9.75
C GLU A 183 5.36 -7.29 -8.66
N ILE A 184 5.45 -6.39 -7.68
CA ILE A 184 6.37 -6.55 -6.54
C ILE A 184 6.06 -7.83 -5.75
N ALA A 185 4.78 -8.13 -5.51
CA ALA A 185 4.37 -9.33 -4.80
C ALA A 185 4.63 -10.60 -5.63
N LYS A 186 4.42 -10.58 -6.96
CA LYS A 186 4.79 -11.70 -7.85
C LYS A 186 6.29 -12.00 -7.79
N ASN A 187 7.12 -10.96 -7.86
CA ASN A 187 8.57 -11.10 -7.77
C ASN A 187 8.99 -11.67 -6.41
N ASN A 188 8.45 -11.12 -5.32
CA ASN A 188 8.76 -11.61 -3.98
C ASN A 188 8.26 -13.04 -3.73
N MET A 189 7.11 -13.42 -4.31
CA MET A 189 6.58 -14.78 -4.30
C MET A 189 7.52 -15.75 -5.03
N ALA A 190 8.04 -15.35 -6.20
CA ALA A 190 9.01 -16.17 -6.94
C ALA A 190 10.31 -16.40 -6.14
N ILE A 191 10.81 -15.35 -5.47
CA ILE A 191 11.97 -15.45 -4.58
C ILE A 191 11.67 -16.41 -3.42
N ALA A 192 10.57 -16.20 -2.68
CA ALA A 192 10.23 -17.02 -1.52
C ALA A 192 10.01 -18.51 -1.89
N LEU A 193 9.38 -18.78 -3.04
CA LEU A 193 9.22 -20.15 -3.55
C LEU A 193 10.56 -20.79 -3.95
N THR A 194 11.50 -20.00 -4.47
CA THR A 194 12.84 -20.48 -4.81
C THR A 194 13.65 -20.79 -3.56
N ASP A 195 13.58 -19.93 -2.55
CA ASP A 195 14.20 -20.17 -1.25
C ASP A 195 13.61 -21.43 -0.60
N LEU A 196 12.29 -21.62 -0.67
CA LEU A 196 11.61 -22.80 -0.11
C LEU A 196 12.02 -24.07 -0.86
N GLY A 197 12.03 -24.01 -2.20
CA GLY A 197 12.47 -25.13 -3.02
C GLY A 197 13.91 -25.56 -2.72
N THR A 198 14.78 -24.58 -2.46
CA THR A 198 16.18 -24.85 -2.08
C THR A 198 16.28 -25.49 -0.71
N LYS A 199 15.55 -24.97 0.28
CA LYS A 199 15.48 -25.55 1.62
C LYS A 199 15.02 -27.01 1.56
N VAL A 200 13.88 -27.28 0.91
CA VAL A 200 13.30 -28.63 0.83
C VAL A 200 14.18 -29.59 0.05
N LYS A 201 14.83 -29.14 -1.03
CA LYS A 201 15.81 -29.94 -1.77
C LYS A 201 16.97 -30.37 -0.87
N ILE A 202 17.51 -29.44 -0.07
CA ILE A 202 18.62 -29.71 0.87
C ILE A 202 18.17 -30.69 1.96
N GLU A 203 16.91 -30.61 2.40
CA GLU A 203 16.30 -31.56 3.34
C GLU A 203 16.08 -32.96 2.74
N GLY A 204 16.27 -33.12 1.43
CA GLY A 204 16.29 -34.41 0.73
C GLY A 204 15.13 -34.66 -0.23
N ASP A 205 14.11 -33.78 -0.26
CA ASP A 205 13.00 -33.90 -1.20
C ASP A 205 13.25 -33.04 -2.45
N ILE A 206 14.06 -33.58 -3.36
CA ILE A 206 14.40 -32.93 -4.63
C ILE A 206 13.15 -32.74 -5.50
N HIS A 207 12.16 -33.63 -5.41
CA HIS A 207 10.94 -33.54 -6.22
C HIS A 207 10.08 -32.35 -5.80
N GLN A 208 9.90 -32.15 -4.50
CA GLN A 208 9.22 -30.98 -3.97
C GLN A 208 10.00 -29.69 -4.27
N GLY A 209 11.34 -29.72 -4.17
CA GLY A 209 12.20 -28.60 -4.60
C GLY A 209 11.95 -28.19 -6.05
N VAL A 210 11.92 -29.16 -6.97
CA VAL A 210 11.58 -28.95 -8.39
C VAL A 210 10.18 -28.34 -8.57
N ALA A 211 9.19 -28.80 -7.79
CA ALA A 211 7.83 -28.26 -7.85
C ALA A 211 7.79 -26.78 -7.43
N CYS A 212 8.52 -26.42 -6.36
CA CYS A 212 8.65 -25.04 -5.89
C CYS A 212 9.30 -24.14 -6.94
N TYR A 213 10.41 -24.54 -7.55
CA TYR A 213 11.06 -23.74 -8.61
C TYR A 213 10.16 -23.54 -9.83
N LYS A 214 9.41 -24.57 -10.23
CA LYS A 214 8.42 -24.44 -11.31
C LYS A 214 7.32 -23.43 -10.93
N LYS A 215 6.80 -23.51 -9.70
CA LYS A 215 5.78 -22.56 -9.22
C LYS A 215 6.36 -21.13 -9.20
N ALA A 216 7.61 -20.94 -8.81
CA ALA A 216 8.28 -19.64 -8.84
C ALA A 216 8.30 -19.03 -10.27
N LEU A 217 8.62 -19.86 -11.28
CA LEU A 217 8.65 -19.44 -12.67
C LEU A 217 7.26 -19.14 -13.27
N LEU A 218 6.16 -19.53 -12.62
CA LEU A 218 4.82 -19.07 -13.00
C LEU A 218 4.58 -17.60 -12.59
N TYR A 219 5.21 -17.15 -11.50
CA TYR A 219 5.10 -15.76 -11.03
C TYR A 219 6.11 -14.84 -11.69
N ASN A 220 7.34 -15.31 -11.89
CA ASN A 220 8.38 -14.60 -12.64
C ASN A 220 9.13 -15.59 -13.54
N TRP A 221 8.71 -15.65 -14.79
CA TRP A 221 9.19 -16.62 -15.77
C TRP A 221 10.65 -16.43 -16.18
N HIS A 222 11.23 -15.26 -15.94
CA HIS A 222 12.63 -14.94 -16.27
C HIS A 222 13.50 -14.82 -15.00
N TYR A 223 13.04 -15.35 -13.87
CA TYR A 223 13.83 -15.32 -12.64
C TYR A 223 15.02 -16.29 -12.73
N ALA A 224 16.22 -15.75 -12.91
CA ALA A 224 17.43 -16.51 -13.19
C ALA A 224 17.77 -17.53 -12.09
N ASP A 225 17.64 -17.16 -10.81
CA ASP A 225 17.98 -18.07 -9.70
C ASP A 225 17.04 -19.28 -9.67
N ALA A 226 15.73 -19.09 -9.90
CA ALA A 226 14.78 -20.18 -10.00
C ALA A 226 15.10 -21.12 -11.17
N MET A 227 15.44 -20.56 -12.34
CA MET A 227 15.87 -21.35 -13.48
C MET A 227 17.14 -22.15 -13.18
N TYR A 228 18.15 -21.49 -12.61
CA TYR A 228 19.42 -22.13 -12.29
C TYR A 228 19.23 -23.28 -11.30
N ASN A 229 18.52 -23.03 -10.20
CA ASN A 229 18.26 -24.03 -9.17
C ASN A 229 17.42 -25.20 -9.69
N LEU A 230 16.46 -24.93 -10.59
CA LEU A 230 15.72 -25.98 -11.29
C LEU A 230 16.62 -26.83 -12.20
N GLY A 231 17.56 -26.21 -12.92
CA GLY A 231 18.55 -26.90 -13.74
C GLY A 231 19.46 -27.81 -12.90
N VAL A 232 19.96 -27.31 -11.78
CA VAL A 232 20.75 -28.10 -10.82
C VAL A 232 19.95 -29.29 -10.29
N ALA A 233 18.70 -29.06 -9.85
CA ALA A 233 17.84 -30.13 -9.34
C ALA A 233 17.53 -31.21 -10.39
N TYR A 234 17.37 -30.84 -11.67
CA TYR A 234 17.24 -31.83 -12.74
C TYR A 234 18.52 -32.60 -13.03
N GLY A 235 19.69 -31.96 -12.87
CA GLY A 235 20.98 -32.64 -12.95
C GLY A 235 21.11 -33.73 -11.89
N GLU A 236 20.73 -33.42 -10.64
CA GLU A 236 20.69 -34.38 -9.54
C GLU A 236 19.70 -35.54 -9.81
N LEU A 237 18.60 -35.27 -10.54
CA LEU A 237 17.64 -36.27 -10.99
C LEU A 237 18.04 -36.99 -12.29
N LEU A 238 19.24 -36.75 -12.83
CA LEU A 238 19.73 -37.31 -14.10
C LEU A 238 18.85 -37.01 -15.33
N LYS A 239 18.07 -35.92 -15.29
CA LYS A 239 17.20 -35.47 -16.39
C LYS A 239 17.93 -34.50 -17.32
N PHE A 240 18.99 -34.98 -17.96
CA PHE A 240 19.93 -34.13 -18.71
C PHE A 240 19.30 -33.34 -19.86
N ASP A 241 18.28 -33.88 -20.54
CA ASP A 241 17.56 -33.15 -21.60
C ASP A 241 16.93 -31.85 -21.05
N MET A 242 16.33 -31.93 -19.86
CA MET A 242 15.73 -30.77 -19.20
C MET A 242 16.78 -29.76 -18.73
N VAL A 243 17.94 -30.24 -18.28
CA VAL A 243 19.08 -29.39 -17.88
C VAL A 243 19.56 -28.57 -19.06
N ILE A 244 19.78 -29.21 -20.21
CA ILE A 244 20.21 -28.54 -21.45
C ILE A 244 19.20 -27.47 -21.84
N CYS A 245 17.90 -27.78 -21.85
CA CYS A 245 16.86 -26.80 -22.17
C CYS A 245 16.87 -25.59 -21.22
N ILE A 246 17.04 -25.82 -19.91
CA ILE A 246 17.06 -24.73 -18.92
C ILE A 246 18.29 -23.85 -19.08
N PHE A 247 19.49 -24.42 -19.15
CA PHE A 247 20.72 -23.63 -19.26
C PHE A 247 20.84 -22.93 -20.61
N HIS A 248 20.26 -23.50 -21.67
CA HIS A 248 20.05 -22.79 -22.92
C HIS A 248 19.16 -21.56 -22.70
N ARG A 249 17.98 -21.71 -22.07
CA ARG A 249 17.09 -20.57 -21.77
C ARG A 249 17.76 -19.49 -20.92
N ILE A 250 18.54 -19.84 -19.91
CA ILE A 250 19.27 -18.87 -19.09
C ILE A 250 20.27 -18.08 -19.94
N SER A 251 21.10 -18.78 -20.72
CA SER A 251 22.17 -18.17 -21.53
C SER A 251 21.61 -17.17 -22.56
N PHE A 252 20.51 -17.52 -23.24
CA PHE A 252 19.89 -16.64 -24.23
C PHE A 252 19.14 -15.45 -23.60
N ASN A 253 18.55 -15.59 -22.42
CA ASN A 253 17.94 -14.45 -21.71
C ASN A 253 18.98 -13.42 -21.24
N THR A 254 20.20 -13.84 -20.90
CA THR A 254 21.30 -12.93 -20.53
C THR A 254 21.99 -12.24 -21.71
N VAL A 255 22.07 -12.90 -22.87
CA VAL A 255 22.81 -12.37 -24.04
C VAL A 255 22.00 -11.32 -24.82
N VAL A 256 20.68 -11.38 -24.76
CA VAL A 256 19.79 -10.45 -25.46
C VAL A 256 19.97 -8.99 -25.01
N PHE A 257 20.42 -8.68 -23.79
CA PHE A 257 20.67 -7.28 -23.37
C PHE A 257 22.10 -6.75 -23.56
N ALA A 258 23.07 -7.59 -23.93
CA ALA A 258 24.38 -7.07 -24.35
C ALA A 258 24.36 -6.55 -25.80
N ASP A 259 23.45 -7.08 -26.64
CA ASP A 259 23.44 -6.80 -28.09
C ASP A 259 22.15 -6.16 -28.64
N LEU A 260 21.10 -5.93 -27.83
CA LEU A 260 19.90 -5.20 -28.28
C LEU A 260 20.01 -3.68 -28.20
N HIS A 261 21.08 -3.16 -28.81
CA HIS A 261 20.95 -1.93 -29.60
C HIS A 261 20.64 -2.20 -31.08
N THR A 262 20.46 -3.47 -31.49
CA THR A 262 20.05 -3.81 -32.85
C THR A 262 18.99 -4.93 -32.92
N SER A 263 17.85 -4.54 -33.51
CA SER A 263 16.85 -5.35 -34.24
C SER A 263 15.92 -6.34 -33.50
N VAL A 264 14.69 -5.87 -33.26
CA VAL A 264 13.44 -6.29 -33.92
C VAL A 264 13.04 -7.79 -33.95
N GLN A 265 11.95 -8.07 -33.22
CA GLN A 265 10.80 -8.97 -33.49
C GLN A 265 10.94 -10.50 -33.61
N SER A 266 9.94 -11.16 -32.99
CA SER A 266 9.27 -12.42 -33.34
C SER A 266 9.98 -13.71 -32.84
N SER A 267 9.33 -14.78 -32.37
CA SER A 267 7.92 -15.20 -32.32
C SER A 267 7.72 -16.24 -31.21
N VAL A 268 6.49 -16.28 -30.71
CA VAL A 268 5.80 -17.40 -30.04
C VAL A 268 6.20 -18.77 -30.59
N TRP A 269 6.58 -19.72 -29.72
CA TRP A 269 6.04 -21.09 -29.50
C TRP A 269 6.76 -21.75 -28.31
#